data_AF-A0A017TE14-F1
#
_entry.id   AF-A0A017TE14-F1
#
_cell.length_a   1.000
_cell.length_b   1.000
_cell.length_c   1.000
_cell.angle_alpha   90.00
_cell.angle_beta   90.00
_cell.angle_gamma   90.00
#
_symmetry.space_group_name_H-M   'P 1'
#
loop_
_entity.id
_entity.type
_entity.pdbx_description
1 polymer ?
#
loop_
_entity_poly.entity_id
_entity_poly.type
_entity_poly.pdbx_seq_one_letter_code
_entity_poly.pdbx_strand_id
1 'polypeptide(L)'
;MNRYLLVDLRVVAVWDTDPPCAPWRPLTCVFSRIDRDDTVIWPIGVHGEIVIGYEDPKSSLESAISEGKAIPLNAPFSAAAKEELVRSFDGDYLMVSKESIIRSRNEEVDRRLRTALQAFADGSEFEKIQEAFDGAILVDIYEQVPALLRAGVAATYRKQEPSWHRECIDDLNKATEVGCRLENLRDHYMWKNLPHEELKESLFRRARRSLDDFLAPNTELEPPIGTDEQAAAIATALCRQSVRDPLNLSHTVLTKLLTGDPEAVRATRSELMQNARWNELFKKVADSMPHGKVTAIDLPDRDVNIAIAHSKISDLTRFARTLQRLEQLEGNARRLDSWRWFIHELQGVHQWRESRPWRQGELAAIEVRRQLSLNGDPIQSMRSFAQKNGMFVGVASLAADAIDAAAICTRNVAPCVFLNDRKSGPKRMLSRFSIAHEICHLLMDRRHRHSDSWICRTDFVDTDRTLMYEMESRANAFAAYFLAPRESVRKLVPDLPQLASPEFISAVLKVRAHFGLTAITAAEHLINCFQEEGAGHTGREKTSPQLRSELRKAASQNPVEEFSQDDDFDADNVGPTGTSRVRRGHFAYLVRDWNNAGMLATHEAAVLLGVQVGELEDWYASSG
;
A
#
# COMPACT_ATOMS: atom_id res chain seq x y z
N MET A 1 -24.79 2.84 -7.59
CA MET A 1 -26.20 2.54 -7.90
C MET A 1 -26.86 3.77 -8.51
N ASN A 2 -27.49 3.66 -9.69
CA ASN A 2 -28.11 4.77 -10.41
C ASN A 2 -29.49 5.14 -9.82
N ARG A 3 -29.89 6.43 -9.87
CA ARG A 3 -31.05 7.04 -9.17
C ARG A 3 -32.43 6.39 -9.38
N TYR A 4 -32.59 5.47 -10.34
CA TYR A 4 -33.89 4.89 -10.72
C TYR A 4 -34.16 3.49 -10.13
N LEU A 5 -33.24 2.91 -9.35
CA LEU A 5 -33.35 1.52 -8.86
C LEU A 5 -33.83 1.36 -7.40
N LEU A 6 -33.95 2.43 -6.62
CA LEU A 6 -34.27 2.32 -5.17
C LEU A 6 -35.77 2.43 -4.85
N VAL A 7 -36.62 2.88 -5.78
CA VAL A 7 -38.05 3.13 -5.52
C VAL A 7 -38.84 1.85 -5.23
N ASP A 8 -38.38 0.71 -5.76
CA ASP A 8 -39.00 -0.60 -5.59
C ASP A 8 -38.28 -1.48 -4.56
N LEU A 9 -37.41 -0.90 -3.72
CA LEU A 9 -36.59 -1.64 -2.77
C LEU A 9 -36.88 -1.26 -1.32
N ARG A 10 -36.89 -2.25 -0.43
CA ARG A 10 -36.96 -2.07 1.03
C ARG A 10 -35.76 -2.72 1.70
N VAL A 11 -35.18 -2.05 2.69
CA VAL A 11 -34.10 -2.63 3.50
C VAL A 11 -34.72 -3.62 4.49
N VAL A 12 -34.29 -4.87 4.47
CA VAL A 12 -34.84 -5.96 5.29
C VAL A 12 -33.85 -6.53 6.31
N ALA A 13 -32.56 -6.34 6.08
CA ALA A 13 -31.51 -6.73 7.00
C ALA A 13 -30.30 -5.80 6.86
N VAL A 14 -29.41 -5.83 7.84
CA VAL A 14 -28.11 -5.17 7.79
C VAL A 14 -27.00 -6.22 7.83
N TRP A 15 -25.96 -6.01 7.03
CA TRP A 15 -24.74 -6.81 7.08
C TRP A 15 -23.84 -6.24 8.16
N ASP A 16 -23.64 -7.00 9.24
CA ASP A 16 -22.84 -6.58 10.40
C ASP A 16 -21.65 -7.53 10.54
N THR A 17 -20.48 -7.07 10.11
CA THR A 17 -19.21 -7.75 10.36
C THR A 17 -18.50 -6.94 11.44
N ASP A 18 -18.62 -7.41 12.68
CA ASP A 18 -17.87 -7.08 13.92
C ASP A 18 -16.60 -6.21 13.71
N PRO A 19 -16.31 -5.16 14.53
CA PRO A 19 -16.73 -4.88 15.91
C PRO A 19 -17.99 -3.98 16.00
N PRO A 20 -18.64 -3.79 17.18
CA PRO A 20 -19.99 -3.24 17.27
C PRO A 20 -20.13 -1.93 16.48
N CYS A 21 -21.09 -1.92 15.55
CA CYS A 21 -21.33 -0.77 14.69
C CYS A 21 -21.41 0.51 15.53
N ALA A 22 -20.40 1.36 15.35
CA ALA A 22 -20.35 2.66 15.97
C ALA A 22 -21.66 3.41 15.66
N PRO A 23 -22.30 4.05 16.67
CA PRO A 23 -23.53 4.80 16.46
C PRO A 23 -23.37 5.77 15.30
N TRP A 24 -24.39 5.88 14.45
CA TRP A 24 -24.41 6.76 13.28
C TRP A 24 -23.46 6.37 12.14
N ARG A 25 -22.82 5.20 12.19
CA ARG A 25 -22.09 4.67 11.02
C ARG A 25 -23.09 4.20 9.95
N PRO A 26 -22.92 4.59 8.67
CA PRO A 26 -23.69 4.02 7.57
C PRO A 26 -23.53 2.51 7.49
N LEU A 27 -24.65 1.81 7.46
CA LEU A 27 -24.70 0.35 7.42
C LEU A 27 -24.87 -0.19 6.00
N THR A 28 -24.27 -1.34 5.78
CA THR A 28 -24.41 -2.09 4.54
C THR A 28 -25.78 -2.78 4.53
N CYS A 29 -26.68 -2.28 3.69
CA CYS A 29 -28.11 -2.65 3.68
C CYS A 29 -28.39 -3.84 2.76
N VAL A 30 -29.13 -4.84 3.24
CA VAL A 30 -29.70 -5.91 2.41
C VAL A 30 -31.11 -5.50 1.99
N PHE A 31 -31.38 -5.53 0.69
CA PHE A 31 -32.65 -5.05 0.13
C PHE A 31 -33.55 -6.22 -0.29
N SER A 32 -34.87 -6.00 -0.29
CA SER A 32 -35.86 -6.85 -0.96
C SER A 32 -36.63 -6.01 -1.97
N ARG A 33 -37.21 -6.65 -2.99
CA ARG A 33 -38.09 -5.97 -3.95
C ARG A 33 -39.52 -5.90 -3.43
N ILE A 34 -40.14 -4.72 -3.51
CA ILE A 34 -41.53 -4.47 -3.07
C ILE A 34 -42.54 -5.30 -3.89
N ASP A 35 -42.25 -5.54 -5.17
CA ASP A 35 -43.11 -6.32 -6.07
C ASP A 35 -42.82 -7.83 -6.02
N ARG A 36 -41.75 -8.24 -5.32
CA ARG A 36 -41.24 -9.62 -5.23
C ARG A 36 -40.52 -9.86 -3.91
N ASP A 37 -41.27 -10.17 -2.85
CA ASP A 37 -40.75 -10.43 -1.51
C ASP A 37 -39.80 -11.66 -1.43
N ASP A 38 -39.76 -12.49 -2.47
CA ASP A 38 -38.85 -13.63 -2.63
C ASP A 38 -37.46 -13.24 -3.16
N THR A 39 -37.28 -12.00 -3.60
CA THR A 39 -36.04 -11.53 -4.24
C THR A 39 -35.29 -10.59 -3.31
N VAL A 40 -34.17 -11.07 -2.76
CA VAL A 40 -33.24 -10.30 -1.92
C VAL A 40 -32.06 -9.82 -2.77
N ILE A 41 -31.71 -8.53 -2.67
CA ILE A 41 -30.58 -7.89 -3.34
C ILE A 41 -29.52 -7.56 -2.28
N TRP A 42 -28.37 -8.21 -2.40
CA TRP A 42 -27.22 -7.96 -1.53
C TRP A 42 -26.44 -6.72 -1.99
N PRO A 43 -25.98 -5.88 -1.06
CA PRO A 43 -25.08 -4.78 -1.38
C PRO A 43 -23.69 -5.34 -1.70
N ILE A 44 -22.96 -4.67 -2.59
CA ILE A 44 -21.54 -4.94 -2.82
C ILE A 44 -20.83 -4.62 -1.50
N GLY A 45 -20.24 -5.62 -0.85
CA GLY A 45 -19.51 -5.40 0.40
C GLY A 45 -18.38 -4.38 0.23
N VAL A 46 -17.94 -3.77 1.33
CA VAL A 46 -16.76 -2.87 1.36
C VAL A 46 -15.47 -3.57 0.89
N HIS A 47 -15.52 -4.91 0.77
CA HIS A 47 -14.49 -5.80 0.23
C HIS A 47 -14.73 -6.28 -1.21
N GLY A 48 -15.74 -5.79 -1.93
CA GLY A 48 -15.89 -6.05 -3.37
C GLY A 48 -16.45 -7.43 -3.74
N GLU A 49 -16.87 -8.27 -2.78
CA GLU A 49 -17.56 -9.52 -3.09
C GLU A 49 -18.96 -9.25 -3.66
N ILE A 50 -19.14 -9.56 -4.95
CA ILE A 50 -20.45 -9.64 -5.59
C ILE A 50 -20.94 -11.07 -5.40
N VAL A 51 -21.95 -11.29 -4.55
CA VAL A 51 -22.76 -12.51 -4.62
C VAL A 51 -23.98 -12.21 -5.48
N ILE A 52 -23.84 -12.38 -6.80
CA ILE A 52 -24.99 -12.65 -7.67
C ILE A 52 -25.03 -14.17 -7.83
N GLY A 53 -25.65 -14.83 -6.85
CA GLY A 53 -25.91 -16.26 -6.90
C GLY A 53 -27.25 -16.54 -7.57
N TYR A 54 -27.30 -17.62 -8.35
CA TYR A 54 -28.53 -18.28 -8.81
C TYR A 54 -29.19 -19.14 -7.70
N GLU A 55 -28.88 -18.89 -6.44
CA GLU A 55 -29.47 -19.57 -5.28
C GLU A 55 -30.73 -18.84 -4.82
N ASP A 56 -31.67 -19.56 -4.20
CA ASP A 56 -32.88 -18.96 -3.62
C ASP A 56 -32.48 -17.88 -2.61
N PRO A 57 -32.69 -16.58 -2.90
CA PRO A 57 -32.18 -15.46 -2.10
C PRO A 57 -32.62 -15.52 -0.64
N LYS A 58 -33.74 -16.20 -0.36
CA LYS A 58 -34.26 -16.42 0.98
C LYS A 58 -33.40 -17.37 1.81
N SER A 59 -32.93 -18.47 1.22
CA SER A 59 -32.06 -19.43 1.92
C SER A 59 -30.69 -18.84 2.27
N SER A 60 -30.14 -17.96 1.43
CA SER A 60 -28.85 -17.32 1.68
C SER A 60 -28.94 -16.27 2.80
N LEU A 61 -30.06 -15.53 2.90
CA LEU A 61 -30.29 -14.58 4.01
C LEU A 61 -30.53 -15.32 5.33
N GLU A 62 -31.33 -16.37 5.33
CA GLU A 62 -31.55 -17.21 6.52
C GLU A 62 -30.24 -17.85 7.00
N SER A 63 -29.39 -18.34 6.07
CA SER A 63 -28.05 -18.82 6.37
C SER A 63 -27.16 -17.72 6.97
N ALA A 64 -27.10 -16.54 6.34
CA ALA A 64 -26.30 -15.42 6.86
C ALA A 64 -26.75 -14.95 8.25
N ILE A 65 -28.06 -14.94 8.52
CA ILE A 65 -28.61 -14.63 9.85
C ILE A 65 -28.22 -15.72 10.84
N SER A 66 -28.33 -17.01 10.47
CA SER A 66 -27.96 -18.13 11.33
C SER A 66 -26.47 -18.16 11.66
N GLU A 67 -25.62 -17.68 10.74
CA GLU A 67 -24.18 -17.54 10.91
C GLU A 67 -23.78 -16.23 11.61
N GLY A 68 -24.75 -15.38 11.97
CA GLY A 68 -24.53 -14.10 12.64
C GLY A 68 -23.91 -13.01 11.75
N LYS A 69 -23.91 -13.19 10.42
CA LYS A 69 -23.34 -12.25 9.44
C LYS A 69 -24.31 -11.15 9.04
N ALA A 70 -25.61 -11.35 9.27
CA ALA A 70 -26.64 -10.38 9.00
C ALA A 70 -27.63 -10.29 10.16
N ILE A 71 -28.14 -9.09 10.43
CA ILE A 71 -29.15 -8.83 11.44
C ILE A 71 -30.46 -8.48 10.73
N PRO A 72 -31.55 -9.26 10.93
CA PRO A 72 -32.84 -8.93 10.34
C PRO A 72 -33.40 -7.66 11.01
N LEU A 73 -34.02 -6.80 10.21
CA LEU A 73 -34.71 -5.62 10.71
C LEU A 73 -36.14 -6.00 11.09
N ASN A 74 -36.59 -5.55 12.27
CA ASN A 74 -37.94 -5.83 12.77
C ASN A 74 -39.05 -5.31 11.85
N ALA A 75 -38.77 -4.25 11.09
CA ALA A 75 -39.64 -3.72 10.05
C ALA A 75 -38.79 -3.26 8.85
N PRO A 76 -39.25 -3.49 7.61
CA PRO A 76 -38.52 -3.02 6.44
C PRO A 76 -38.52 -1.49 6.32
N PHE A 77 -37.39 -0.90 5.94
CA PHE A 77 -37.28 0.54 5.69
C PHE A 77 -37.44 0.84 4.20
N SER A 78 -38.21 1.88 3.85
CA SER A 78 -38.18 2.43 2.49
C SER A 78 -37.02 3.41 2.40
N ALA A 79 -36.07 3.16 1.49
CA ALA A 79 -34.89 4.00 1.36
C ALA A 79 -35.13 5.14 0.36
N ALA A 80 -35.07 6.40 0.81
CA ALA A 80 -35.07 7.54 -0.11
C ALA A 80 -33.67 7.85 -0.65
N ALA A 81 -33.60 8.53 -1.80
CA ALA A 81 -32.33 8.96 -2.35
C ALA A 81 -31.61 9.92 -1.38
N LYS A 82 -30.35 9.62 -1.05
CA LYS A 82 -29.46 10.36 -0.11
C LYS A 82 -29.68 10.09 1.39
N GLU A 83 -30.55 9.14 1.73
CA GLU A 83 -30.63 8.60 3.08
C GLU A 83 -29.77 7.35 3.20
N GLU A 84 -29.21 7.14 4.38
CA GLU A 84 -28.45 5.94 4.72
C GLU A 84 -29.05 5.33 5.99
N LEU A 85 -29.07 4.00 6.06
CA LEU A 85 -29.46 3.30 7.27
C LEU A 85 -28.31 3.38 8.25
N VAL A 86 -28.58 3.78 9.47
CA VAL A 86 -27.63 3.78 10.57
C VAL A 86 -28.22 3.07 11.77
N ARG A 87 -27.35 2.66 12.70
CA ARG A 87 -27.75 2.26 14.05
C ARG A 87 -27.59 3.47 14.98
N SER A 88 -28.64 3.85 15.69
CA SER A 88 -28.61 4.84 16.76
C SER A 88 -27.85 4.27 17.97
N PHE A 89 -27.57 5.12 18.96
CA PHE A 89 -26.94 4.68 20.20
C PHE A 89 -27.85 3.74 21.01
N ASP A 90 -29.15 3.95 20.98
CA ASP A 90 -30.14 3.12 21.68
C ASP A 90 -30.30 1.74 21.01
N GLY A 91 -29.58 1.51 19.90
CA GLY A 91 -29.58 0.26 19.15
C GLY A 91 -30.62 0.21 18.03
N ASP A 92 -31.41 1.28 17.88
CA ASP A 92 -32.45 1.39 16.86
C ASP A 92 -31.87 1.63 15.46
N TYR A 93 -32.53 1.09 14.45
CA TYR A 93 -32.16 1.35 13.06
C TYR A 93 -32.97 2.51 12.50
N LEU A 94 -32.29 3.49 11.89
CA LEU A 94 -32.90 4.72 11.39
C LEU A 94 -32.42 5.03 9.97
N MET A 95 -33.34 5.40 9.07
CA MET A 95 -32.99 6.03 7.81
C MET A 95 -32.80 7.52 8.05
N VAL A 96 -31.62 8.05 7.75
CA VAL A 96 -31.30 9.45 7.98
C VAL A 96 -30.48 10.03 6.84
N SER A 97 -30.62 11.34 6.61
CA SER A 97 -29.81 12.03 5.61
C SER A 97 -28.35 12.07 6.03
N LYS A 98 -27.43 12.08 5.05
CA LYS A 98 -25.98 12.21 5.32
C LYS A 98 -25.61 13.41 6.18
N GLU A 99 -26.28 14.54 5.98
CA GLU A 99 -26.07 15.75 6.80
C GLU A 99 -26.47 15.50 8.26
N SER A 100 -27.59 14.81 8.50
CA SER A 100 -28.00 14.46 9.86
C SER A 100 -27.05 13.43 10.48
N ILE A 101 -26.53 12.48 9.70
CA ILE A 101 -25.53 11.53 10.17
C ILE A 101 -24.29 12.27 10.66
N ILE A 102 -23.72 13.14 9.82
CA ILE A 102 -22.51 13.90 10.17
C ILE A 102 -22.76 14.74 11.42
N ARG A 103 -23.91 15.44 11.50
CA ARG A 103 -24.27 16.24 12.68
C ARG A 103 -24.39 15.40 13.94
N SER A 104 -25.19 14.33 13.93
CA SER A 104 -25.40 13.47 15.11
C SER A 104 -24.10 12.79 15.56
N ARG A 105 -23.26 12.40 14.61
CA ARG A 105 -21.94 11.82 14.87
C ARG A 105 -21.02 12.82 15.57
N ASN A 106 -21.00 14.06 15.09
CA ASN A 106 -20.18 15.12 15.69
C ASN A 106 -20.65 15.50 17.10
N GLU A 107 -21.97 15.58 17.31
CA GLU A 107 -22.57 15.81 18.63
C GLU A 107 -22.22 14.69 19.61
N GLU A 108 -22.24 13.43 19.15
CA GLU A 108 -21.89 12.27 19.97
C GLU A 108 -20.40 12.23 20.32
N VAL A 109 -19.52 12.52 19.36
CA VAL A 109 -18.07 12.66 19.60
C VAL A 109 -17.82 13.74 20.66
N ASP A 110 -18.43 14.93 20.50
CA ASP A 110 -18.30 16.03 21.47
C ASP A 110 -18.76 15.60 22.87
N ARG A 111 -19.94 14.97 22.98
CA ARG A 111 -20.48 14.46 24.26
C ARG A 111 -19.53 13.47 24.93
N ARG A 112 -19.01 12.49 24.19
CA ARG A 112 -18.09 11.48 24.73
C ARG A 112 -16.76 12.08 25.15
N LEU A 113 -16.22 13.00 24.36
CA LEU A 113 -14.98 13.70 24.72
C LEU A 113 -15.15 14.56 25.98
N ARG A 114 -16.31 15.20 26.18
CA ARG A 114 -16.61 15.91 27.45
C ARG A 114 -16.56 14.94 28.63
N THR A 115 -17.22 13.80 28.53
CA THR A 115 -17.21 12.77 29.57
C THR A 115 -15.81 12.24 29.82
N ALA A 116 -15.05 11.96 28.75
CA ALA A 116 -13.69 11.43 28.84
C ALA A 116 -12.72 12.42 29.50
N LEU A 117 -12.79 13.70 29.11
CA LEU A 117 -12.00 14.77 29.73
C LEU A 117 -12.37 14.96 31.20
N GLN A 118 -13.66 14.89 31.54
CA GLN A 118 -14.12 14.99 32.93
C GLN A 118 -13.60 13.80 33.76
N ALA A 119 -13.76 12.56 33.26
CA ALA A 119 -13.26 11.36 33.95
C ALA A 119 -11.75 11.42 34.20
N PHE A 120 -10.99 11.91 33.21
CA PHE A 120 -9.55 12.12 33.36
C PHE A 120 -9.20 13.24 34.35
N ALA A 121 -9.94 14.37 34.32
CA ALA A 121 -9.76 15.48 35.26
C ALA A 121 -10.05 15.07 36.71
N ASP A 122 -11.06 14.23 36.91
CA ASP A 122 -11.45 13.70 38.23
C ASP A 122 -10.50 12.62 38.76
N GLY A 123 -9.53 12.17 37.95
CA GLY A 123 -8.60 11.10 38.33
C GLY A 123 -9.30 9.74 38.46
N SER A 124 -10.27 9.47 37.60
CA SER A 124 -10.99 8.19 37.57
C SER A 124 -10.05 7.00 37.31
N GLU A 125 -10.55 5.79 37.53
CA GLU A 125 -9.84 4.55 37.19
C GLU A 125 -9.49 4.52 35.70
N PHE A 126 -8.33 3.91 35.39
CA PHE A 126 -7.77 3.86 34.05
C PHE A 126 -8.75 3.26 33.03
N GLU A 127 -9.42 2.16 33.38
CA GLU A 127 -10.34 1.45 32.52
C GLU A 127 -11.51 2.34 32.08
N LYS A 128 -12.03 3.17 32.99
CA LYS A 128 -13.11 4.13 32.69
C LYS A 128 -12.64 5.25 31.78
N ILE A 129 -11.41 5.73 31.98
CA ILE A 129 -10.79 6.75 31.14
C ILE A 129 -10.56 6.18 29.74
N GLN A 130 -9.97 4.99 29.65
CA GLN A 130 -9.74 4.29 28.40
C GLN A 130 -11.05 4.07 27.65
N GLU A 131 -12.06 3.47 28.29
CA GLU A 131 -13.37 3.21 27.68
C GLU A 131 -14.03 4.49 27.15
N ALA A 132 -13.92 5.60 27.88
CA ALA A 132 -14.49 6.87 27.45
C ALA A 132 -13.81 7.44 26.19
N PHE A 133 -12.47 7.37 26.11
CA PHE A 133 -11.71 7.83 24.93
C PHE A 133 -11.82 6.86 23.74
N ASP A 134 -11.75 5.55 23.99
CA ASP A 134 -11.94 4.51 22.98
C ASP A 134 -13.36 4.60 22.39
N GLY A 135 -14.35 4.86 23.25
CA GLY A 135 -15.72 5.11 22.83
C GLY A 135 -15.88 6.33 21.92
N ALA A 136 -15.09 7.39 22.09
CA ALA A 136 -15.13 8.59 21.25
C ALA A 136 -14.48 8.37 19.88
N ILE A 137 -13.34 7.67 19.83
CA ILE A 137 -12.65 7.38 18.56
C ILE A 137 -13.42 6.37 17.72
N LEU A 138 -14.15 5.43 18.34
CA LEU A 138 -14.96 4.45 17.59
C LEU A 138 -16.09 5.11 16.79
N VAL A 139 -16.62 6.26 17.25
CA VAL A 139 -17.68 7.00 16.53
C VAL A 139 -17.18 7.52 15.19
N ASP A 140 -15.94 8.01 15.14
CA ASP A 140 -15.24 8.36 13.90
C ASP A 140 -13.73 8.19 14.05
N ILE A 141 -13.22 7.07 13.53
CA ILE A 141 -11.80 6.70 13.63
C ILE A 141 -10.86 7.65 12.85
N TYR A 142 -11.40 8.52 12.01
CA TYR A 142 -10.63 9.50 11.24
C TYR A 142 -10.68 10.91 11.84
N GLU A 143 -11.49 11.12 12.88
CA GLU A 143 -11.62 12.42 13.53
C GLU A 143 -10.38 12.73 14.38
N GLN A 144 -9.78 13.89 14.14
CA GLN A 144 -8.41 14.17 14.59
C GLN A 144 -8.36 14.62 16.06
N VAL A 145 -9.40 15.31 16.53
CA VAL A 145 -9.48 15.81 17.91
C VAL A 145 -9.55 14.66 18.94
N PRO A 146 -10.42 13.63 18.78
CA PRO A 146 -10.42 12.46 19.64
C PRO A 146 -9.08 11.72 19.65
N ALA A 147 -8.49 11.47 18.47
CA ALA A 147 -7.22 10.77 18.36
C ALA A 147 -6.10 11.52 19.11
N LEU A 148 -6.05 12.85 18.99
CA LEU A 148 -5.10 13.70 19.69
C LEU A 148 -5.26 13.63 21.21
N LEU A 149 -6.48 13.83 21.71
CA LEU A 149 -6.74 13.84 23.15
C LEU A 149 -6.48 12.46 23.78
N ARG A 150 -6.93 11.40 23.11
CA ARG A 150 -6.68 9.99 23.49
C ARG A 150 -5.17 9.71 23.56
N ALA A 151 -4.40 10.09 22.55
CA ALA A 151 -2.95 9.97 22.56
C ALA A 151 -2.28 10.77 23.69
N GLY A 152 -2.77 11.97 23.99
CA GLY A 152 -2.27 12.79 25.10
C GLY A 152 -2.50 12.15 26.47
N VAL A 153 -3.64 11.49 26.64
CA VAL A 153 -3.97 10.74 27.86
C VAL A 153 -3.13 9.47 27.94
N ALA A 154 -3.06 8.68 26.87
CA ALA A 154 -2.25 7.48 26.81
C ALA A 154 -0.76 7.77 27.08
N ALA A 155 -0.24 8.92 26.65
CA ALA A 155 1.11 9.37 26.97
C ALA A 155 1.35 9.54 28.49
N THR A 156 0.31 9.86 29.27
CA THR A 156 0.38 9.94 30.73
C THR A 156 0.49 8.56 31.38
N TYR A 157 -0.11 7.55 30.74
CA TYR A 157 -0.10 6.15 31.20
C TYR A 157 0.97 5.28 30.53
N ARG A 158 1.83 5.83 29.64
CA ARG A 158 2.82 5.08 28.83
C ARG A 158 3.64 4.04 29.59
N LYS A 159 3.99 4.28 30.86
CA LYS A 159 4.75 3.32 31.69
C LYS A 159 3.91 2.16 32.21
N GLN A 160 2.63 2.40 32.47
CA GLN A 160 1.68 1.39 32.96
C GLN A 160 1.14 0.59 31.77
N GLU A 161 0.77 1.28 30.69
CA GLU A 161 0.05 0.71 29.55
C GLU A 161 0.75 1.04 28.21
N PRO A 162 1.91 0.42 27.94
CA PRO A 162 2.71 0.72 26.75
C PRO A 162 2.04 0.27 25.44
N SER A 163 1.22 -0.78 25.48
CA SER A 163 0.45 -1.27 24.33
C SER A 163 -0.62 -0.26 23.90
N TRP A 164 -1.43 0.23 24.86
CA TRP A 164 -2.45 1.23 24.59
C TRP A 164 -1.85 2.56 24.13
N HIS A 165 -0.73 2.98 24.73
CA HIS A 165 0.02 4.16 24.26
C HIS A 165 0.42 4.04 22.79
N ARG A 166 0.99 2.89 22.39
CA ARG A 166 1.37 2.67 20.99
C ARG A 166 0.16 2.69 20.07
N GLU A 167 -0.94 2.04 20.44
CA GLU A 167 -2.19 2.06 19.66
C GLU A 167 -2.73 3.49 19.47
N CYS A 168 -2.80 4.27 20.55
CA CYS A 168 -3.32 5.64 20.50
C CYS A 168 -2.46 6.57 19.64
N ILE A 169 -1.13 6.42 19.72
CA ILE A 169 -0.20 7.21 18.89
C ILE A 169 -0.26 6.79 17.44
N ASP A 170 -0.44 5.50 17.15
CA ASP A 170 -0.70 4.99 15.82
C ASP A 170 -1.95 5.63 15.21
N ASP A 171 -3.04 5.73 15.97
CA ASP A 171 -4.28 6.36 15.52
C ASP A 171 -4.13 7.86 15.30
N LEU A 172 -3.41 8.57 16.18
CA LEU A 172 -3.07 9.98 15.97
C LEU A 172 -2.21 10.17 14.72
N ASN A 173 -1.22 9.30 14.48
CA ASN A 173 -0.41 9.34 13.26
C ASN A 173 -1.28 9.13 12.01
N LYS A 174 -2.20 8.16 12.03
CA LYS A 174 -3.15 7.96 10.92
C LYS A 174 -3.98 9.22 10.67
N ALA A 175 -4.55 9.81 11.72
CA ALA A 175 -5.38 11.00 11.61
C ALA A 175 -4.61 12.21 11.05
N THR A 176 -3.32 12.34 11.37
CA THR A 176 -2.44 13.41 10.85
C THR A 176 -1.95 13.14 9.41
N GLU A 177 -1.75 11.89 9.01
CA GLU A 177 -1.41 11.51 7.63
C GLU A 177 -2.52 11.89 6.62
N VAL A 178 -3.77 12.04 7.05
CA VAL A 178 -4.89 12.55 6.23
C VAL A 178 -4.82 14.07 6.01
N GLY A 179 -3.69 14.71 6.35
CA GLY A 179 -3.37 16.06 5.86
C GLY A 179 -3.44 17.19 6.87
N CYS A 180 -3.65 16.90 8.15
CA CYS A 180 -3.74 17.96 9.16
C CYS A 180 -2.42 18.14 9.91
N ARG A 181 -1.91 19.37 9.87
CA ARG A 181 -0.91 19.85 10.82
C ARG A 181 -1.56 19.88 12.21
N LEU A 182 -0.96 19.22 13.21
CA LEU A 182 -1.47 19.20 14.58
C LEU A 182 -1.78 20.61 15.10
N GLU A 183 -1.00 21.61 14.67
CA GLU A 183 -1.18 23.02 15.02
C GLU A 183 -2.57 23.55 14.62
N ASN A 184 -3.12 23.08 13.50
CA ASN A 184 -4.43 23.49 12.99
C ASN A 184 -5.59 22.89 13.81
N LEU A 185 -5.34 21.85 14.61
CA LEU A 185 -6.39 21.23 15.43
C LEU A 185 -6.92 22.17 16.51
N ARG A 186 -6.11 23.13 16.96
CA ARG A 186 -6.57 24.16 17.89
C ARG A 186 -7.63 25.07 17.29
N ASP A 187 -7.65 25.18 15.96
CA ASP A 187 -8.66 25.94 15.24
C ASP A 187 -9.93 25.15 14.93
N HIS A 188 -9.90 23.83 15.12
CA HIS A 188 -11.02 22.95 14.90
C HIS A 188 -12.20 23.28 15.83
N TYR A 189 -13.43 23.27 15.30
CA TYR A 189 -14.61 23.68 16.06
C TYR A 189 -14.85 22.81 17.31
N MET A 190 -14.61 21.50 17.22
CA MET A 190 -14.71 20.61 18.39
C MET A 190 -13.71 21.00 19.47
N TRP A 191 -12.46 21.27 19.09
CA TRP A 191 -11.41 21.67 20.04
C TRP A 191 -11.82 22.92 20.82
N LYS A 192 -12.31 23.95 20.12
CA LYS A 192 -12.74 25.24 20.71
C LYS A 192 -13.92 25.10 21.68
N ASN A 193 -14.80 24.12 21.46
CA ASN A 193 -16.03 23.96 22.24
C ASN A 193 -15.87 23.00 23.44
N LEU A 194 -14.83 22.18 23.48
CA LEU A 194 -14.59 21.25 24.59
C LEU A 194 -14.17 22.00 25.88
N PRO A 195 -14.54 21.51 27.07
CA PRO A 195 -14.16 22.12 28.35
C PRO A 195 -12.69 21.88 28.69
N HIS A 196 -12.23 22.39 29.84
CA HIS A 196 -10.91 22.14 30.42
C HIS A 196 -9.72 22.62 29.56
N GLU A 197 -9.66 23.91 29.25
CA GLU A 197 -8.63 24.48 28.36
C GLU A 197 -7.18 24.13 28.75
N GLU A 198 -6.81 24.29 30.02
CA GLU A 198 -5.44 23.98 30.48
C GLU A 198 -5.12 22.49 30.34
N LEU A 199 -6.10 21.63 30.62
CA LEU A 199 -5.96 20.18 30.49
C LEU A 199 -5.80 19.78 29.02
N LYS A 200 -6.68 20.27 28.14
CA LYS A 200 -6.59 20.03 26.69
C LYS A 200 -5.23 20.44 26.16
N GLU A 201 -4.75 21.63 26.52
CA GLU A 201 -3.45 22.12 26.07
C GLU A 201 -2.27 21.30 26.65
N SER A 202 -2.37 20.82 27.89
CA SER A 202 -1.42 19.86 28.47
C SER A 202 -1.40 18.53 27.70
N LEU A 203 -2.58 17.99 27.39
CA LEU A 203 -2.74 16.76 26.60
C LEU A 203 -2.22 16.95 25.17
N PHE A 204 -2.48 18.09 24.53
CA PHE A 204 -1.92 18.46 23.23
C PHE A 204 -0.39 18.34 23.24
N ARG A 205 0.27 18.97 24.22
CA ARG A 205 1.75 18.95 24.31
C ARG A 205 2.29 17.56 24.59
N ARG A 206 1.56 16.72 25.35
CA ARG A 206 1.94 15.32 25.62
C ARG A 206 1.77 14.44 24.38
N ALA A 207 0.65 14.59 23.69
CA ALA A 207 0.37 13.91 22.43
C ALA A 207 1.40 14.31 21.38
N ARG A 208 1.67 15.61 21.23
CA ARG A 208 2.69 16.13 20.32
C ARG A 208 4.06 15.56 20.62
N ARG A 209 4.54 15.65 21.87
CA ARG A 209 5.83 15.05 22.26
C ARG A 209 5.87 13.55 22.05
N SER A 210 4.78 12.84 22.35
CA SER A 210 4.73 11.38 22.17
C SER A 210 4.69 10.99 20.69
N LEU A 211 4.02 11.78 19.86
CA LEU A 211 4.06 11.63 18.42
C LEU A 211 5.47 11.96 17.92
N ASP A 212 6.07 13.07 18.35
CA ASP A 212 7.46 13.42 17.99
C ASP A 212 8.44 12.30 18.42
N ASP A 213 8.31 11.72 19.61
CA ASP A 213 9.08 10.56 20.09
C ASP A 213 8.83 9.29 19.25
N PHE A 214 7.59 9.09 18.81
CA PHE A 214 7.18 7.93 18.02
C PHE A 214 7.60 8.05 16.56
N LEU A 215 7.59 9.28 16.04
CA LEU A 215 8.13 9.67 14.75
C LEU A 215 9.66 9.81 14.81
N ALA A 216 10.23 9.95 16.01
CA ALA A 216 11.66 10.09 16.20
C ALA A 216 12.32 8.83 15.65
N PRO A 217 13.35 8.99 14.83
CA PRO A 217 13.90 7.85 14.14
C PRO A 217 14.60 6.92 15.11
N ASN A 218 14.30 5.62 14.99
CA ASN A 218 15.06 4.57 15.67
C ASN A 218 16.54 4.70 15.27
N THR A 219 17.45 4.67 16.24
CA THR A 219 18.89 4.84 15.97
C THR A 219 19.58 3.57 15.51
N GLU A 220 18.88 2.45 15.61
CA GLU A 220 19.37 1.14 15.22
C GLU A 220 19.38 1.02 13.69
N LEU A 221 20.57 0.79 13.12
CA LEU A 221 20.73 0.47 11.71
C LEU A 221 20.43 -1.01 11.52
N GLU A 222 19.51 -1.33 10.62
CA GLU A 222 19.14 -2.71 10.34
C GLU A 222 20.10 -3.29 9.27
N PRO A 223 20.92 -4.31 9.60
CA PRO A 223 21.79 -4.93 8.62
C PRO A 223 20.98 -5.71 7.57
N PRO A 224 21.58 -5.99 6.38
CA PRO A 224 20.99 -6.90 5.42
C PRO A 224 20.61 -8.22 6.07
N ILE A 225 19.56 -8.85 5.56
CA ILE A 225 19.21 -10.21 6.00
C ILE A 225 20.34 -11.15 5.55
N GLY A 226 20.92 -11.87 6.50
CA GLY A 226 21.97 -12.85 6.19
C GLY A 226 21.43 -14.00 5.35
N THR A 227 22.33 -14.68 4.63
CA THR A 227 21.95 -15.78 3.73
C THR A 227 21.21 -16.89 4.46
N ASP A 228 21.64 -17.23 5.68
CA ASP A 228 20.99 -18.24 6.52
C ASP A 228 19.58 -17.81 6.93
N GLU A 229 19.40 -16.56 7.37
CA GLU A 229 18.07 -16.03 7.73
C GLU A 229 17.15 -15.99 6.52
N GLN A 230 17.67 -15.61 5.35
CA GLN A 230 16.89 -15.58 4.12
C GLN A 230 16.52 -17.01 3.68
N ALA A 231 17.44 -17.97 3.77
CA ALA A 231 17.17 -19.38 3.49
C ALA A 231 16.12 -19.96 4.46
N ALA A 232 16.19 -19.60 5.74
CA ALA A 232 15.22 -19.99 6.76
C ALA A 232 13.83 -19.42 6.46
N ALA A 233 13.74 -18.15 6.04
CA ALA A 233 12.48 -17.52 5.66
C ALA A 233 11.83 -18.22 4.45
N ILE A 234 12.61 -18.48 3.40
CA ILE A 234 12.15 -19.18 2.18
C ILE A 234 11.70 -20.61 2.54
N ALA A 235 12.52 -21.38 3.25
CA ALA A 235 12.18 -22.74 3.65
C ALA A 235 10.91 -22.79 4.51
N THR A 236 10.75 -21.83 5.43
CA THR A 236 9.54 -21.69 6.25
C THR A 236 8.31 -21.40 5.39
N ALA A 237 8.42 -20.50 4.40
CA ALA A 237 7.33 -20.19 3.47
C ALA A 237 6.91 -21.42 2.64
N LEU A 238 7.88 -22.15 2.09
CA LEU A 238 7.64 -23.36 1.30
C LEU A 238 7.03 -24.48 2.14
N CYS A 239 7.51 -24.66 3.38
CA CYS A 239 6.96 -25.63 4.31
C CYS A 239 5.49 -25.33 4.66
N ARG A 240 5.11 -24.04 4.77
CA ARG A 240 3.72 -23.62 5.05
C ARG A 240 2.76 -23.83 3.87
N GLN A 241 3.21 -23.56 2.64
CA GLN A 241 2.36 -23.71 1.45
C GLN A 241 2.01 -25.16 1.16
N SER A 242 2.88 -26.08 1.57
CA SER A 242 2.75 -27.49 1.29
C SER A 242 2.03 -28.23 2.43
N VAL A 243 0.78 -27.85 2.67
CA VAL A 243 -0.15 -28.30 3.74
C VAL A 243 -0.18 -29.83 3.91
N ARG A 244 0.67 -30.41 4.77
CA ARG A 244 0.57 -31.79 5.30
C ARG A 244 1.17 -31.98 6.70
N ASP A 245 2.17 -31.18 7.11
CA ASP A 245 2.70 -31.13 8.48
C ASP A 245 2.98 -29.67 8.87
N PRO A 246 2.13 -29.01 9.67
CA PRO A 246 2.36 -27.63 10.07
C PRO A 246 3.55 -27.53 11.03
N LEU A 247 4.41 -26.52 10.82
CA LEU A 247 5.39 -26.12 11.84
C LEU A 247 4.63 -25.72 13.09
N ASN A 248 4.87 -26.41 14.21
CA ASN A 248 4.18 -26.20 15.48
C ASN A 248 4.73 -24.98 16.24
N LEU A 249 4.75 -23.83 15.56
CA LEU A 249 5.25 -22.57 16.08
C LEU A 249 4.08 -21.59 16.22
N SER A 250 4.16 -20.70 17.21
CA SER A 250 3.15 -19.66 17.37
C SER A 250 3.10 -18.75 16.13
N HIS A 251 1.94 -18.17 15.85
CA HIS A 251 1.75 -17.27 14.71
C HIS A 251 2.77 -16.11 14.71
N THR A 252 3.06 -15.55 15.89
CA THR A 252 4.05 -14.49 16.07
C THR A 252 5.45 -14.94 15.66
N VAL A 253 5.87 -16.12 16.11
CA VAL A 253 7.20 -16.67 15.79
C VAL A 253 7.31 -16.99 14.30
N LEU A 254 6.27 -17.60 13.72
CA LEU A 254 6.22 -17.87 12.28
C LEU A 254 6.29 -16.59 11.45
N THR A 255 5.62 -15.53 11.88
CA THR A 255 5.66 -14.24 11.19
C THR A 255 7.08 -13.66 11.22
N LYS A 256 7.73 -13.68 12.39
CA LYS A 256 9.12 -13.25 12.53
C LYS A 256 10.08 -14.07 11.66
N LEU A 257 9.91 -15.39 11.60
CA LEU A 257 10.69 -16.27 10.73
C LEU A 257 10.50 -15.96 9.24
N LEU A 258 9.26 -15.74 8.79
CA LEU A 258 8.97 -15.38 7.40
C LEU A 258 9.57 -14.02 7.01
N THR A 259 9.83 -13.15 7.97
CA THR A 259 10.53 -11.87 7.78
C THR A 259 12.05 -11.97 7.90
N GLY A 260 12.62 -13.17 8.14
CA GLY A 260 14.07 -13.32 8.34
C GLY A 260 14.59 -12.62 9.60
N ASP A 261 13.80 -12.59 10.66
CA ASP A 261 14.21 -12.08 11.99
C ASP A 261 15.33 -12.98 12.56
N PRO A 262 16.55 -12.45 12.79
CA PRO A 262 17.68 -13.27 13.21
C PRO A 262 17.49 -13.91 14.59
N GLU A 263 16.79 -13.25 15.51
CA GLU A 263 16.52 -13.79 16.84
C GLU A 263 15.53 -14.95 16.76
N ALA A 264 14.46 -14.80 15.97
CA ALA A 264 13.50 -15.86 15.75
C ALA A 264 14.15 -17.07 15.06
N VAL A 265 14.99 -16.85 14.05
CA VAL A 265 15.77 -17.91 13.39
C VAL A 265 16.68 -18.61 14.41
N ARG A 266 17.45 -17.86 15.21
CA ARG A 266 18.33 -18.45 16.24
C ARG A 266 17.54 -19.23 17.30
N ALA A 267 16.47 -18.66 17.83
CA ALA A 267 15.69 -19.23 18.93
C ALA A 267 14.95 -20.52 18.51
N THR A 268 14.49 -20.59 17.27
CA THR A 268 13.71 -21.74 16.77
C THR A 268 14.55 -22.75 15.99
N ARG A 269 15.83 -22.45 15.70
CA ARG A 269 16.67 -23.30 14.85
C ARG A 269 16.68 -24.77 15.27
N SER A 270 16.84 -25.03 16.57
CA SER A 270 16.91 -26.40 17.09
C SER A 270 15.60 -27.16 16.88
N GLU A 271 14.46 -26.50 17.07
CA GLU A 271 13.12 -27.07 16.86
C GLU A 271 12.84 -27.28 15.37
N LEU A 272 13.14 -26.29 14.53
CA LEU A 272 12.98 -26.37 13.07
C LEU A 272 13.83 -27.48 12.45
N MET A 273 15.05 -27.69 12.96
CA MET A 273 15.94 -28.75 12.47
C MET A 273 15.47 -30.17 12.81
N GLN A 274 14.57 -30.33 13.79
CA GLN A 274 13.92 -31.62 14.09
C GLN A 274 12.84 -31.97 13.05
N ASN A 275 12.30 -30.98 12.34
CA ASN A 275 11.42 -31.20 11.21
C ASN A 275 12.25 -31.59 9.97
N ALA A 276 12.22 -32.87 9.61
CA ALA A 276 13.02 -33.42 8.51
C ALA A 276 12.79 -32.68 7.17
N ARG A 277 11.53 -32.30 6.89
CA ARG A 277 11.15 -31.61 5.65
C ARG A 277 11.67 -30.18 5.62
N TRP A 278 11.49 -29.44 6.71
CA TRP A 278 12.02 -28.08 6.81
C TRP A 278 13.55 -28.09 6.68
N ASN A 279 14.23 -29.02 7.35
CA ASN A 279 15.69 -29.17 7.28
C ASN A 279 16.17 -29.47 5.84
N GLU A 280 15.48 -30.36 5.13
CA GLU A 280 15.76 -30.64 3.72
C GLU A 280 15.59 -29.39 2.84
N LEU A 281 14.46 -28.68 2.99
CA LEU A 281 14.20 -27.44 2.24
C LEU A 281 15.23 -26.36 2.57
N PHE A 282 15.55 -26.17 3.85
CA PHE A 282 16.54 -25.20 4.31
C PHE A 282 17.90 -25.47 3.67
N LYS A 283 18.38 -26.73 3.70
CA LYS A 283 19.63 -27.11 3.04
C LYS A 283 19.60 -26.83 1.54
N LYS A 284 18.55 -27.29 0.84
CA LYS A 284 18.40 -27.06 -0.61
C LYS A 284 18.42 -25.56 -0.96
N VAL A 285 17.71 -24.73 -0.19
CA VAL A 285 17.71 -23.27 -0.39
C VAL A 285 19.08 -22.67 -0.07
N ALA A 286 19.65 -22.99 1.08
CA ALA A 286 20.93 -22.44 1.53
C ALA A 286 22.06 -22.75 0.53
N ASP A 287 22.12 -23.97 0.01
CA ASP A 287 23.10 -24.39 -1.01
C ASP A 287 22.89 -23.67 -2.36
N SER A 288 21.65 -23.28 -2.66
CA SER A 288 21.26 -22.64 -3.93
C SER A 288 21.47 -21.12 -3.94
N MET A 289 21.44 -20.49 -2.77
CA MET A 289 21.49 -19.03 -2.60
C MET A 289 22.77 -18.38 -3.15
N PRO A 290 23.99 -18.92 -2.93
CA PRO A 290 25.23 -18.37 -3.49
C PRO A 290 25.25 -18.33 -5.03
N HIS A 291 24.46 -19.18 -5.69
CA HIS A 291 24.43 -19.32 -7.14
C HIS A 291 23.27 -18.55 -7.81
N GLY A 292 22.48 -17.80 -7.02
CA GLY A 292 21.42 -16.94 -7.52
C GLY A 292 20.25 -17.69 -8.16
N LYS A 293 20.11 -19.00 -7.92
CA LYS A 293 19.05 -19.85 -8.48
C LYS A 293 18.64 -20.96 -7.52
N VAL A 294 17.44 -20.85 -6.96
CA VAL A 294 16.76 -21.91 -6.21
C VAL A 294 16.04 -22.83 -7.21
N THR A 295 16.77 -23.49 -8.11
CA THR A 295 16.19 -24.30 -9.20
C THR A 295 16.17 -25.80 -8.91
N ALA A 296 16.63 -26.23 -7.72
CA ALA A 296 16.77 -27.64 -7.35
C ALA A 296 15.72 -28.12 -6.32
N ILE A 297 14.61 -27.38 -6.18
CA ILE A 297 13.53 -27.74 -5.26
C ILE A 297 12.39 -28.39 -6.05
N ASP A 298 11.99 -29.60 -5.66
CA ASP A 298 10.83 -30.33 -6.20
C ASP A 298 9.50 -29.70 -5.77
N LEU A 299 9.31 -28.41 -6.07
CA LEU A 299 8.09 -27.63 -5.86
C LEU A 299 7.77 -26.85 -7.14
N PRO A 300 6.50 -26.47 -7.37
CA PRO A 300 6.16 -25.62 -8.51
C PRO A 300 6.97 -24.32 -8.50
N ASP A 301 7.53 -23.92 -9.64
CA ASP A 301 8.32 -22.69 -9.79
C ASP A 301 7.60 -21.46 -9.22
N ARG A 302 6.27 -21.43 -9.36
CA ARG A 302 5.42 -20.38 -8.78
C ARG A 302 5.63 -20.26 -7.28
N ASP A 303 5.53 -21.37 -6.53
CA ASP A 303 5.61 -21.44 -5.07
C ASP A 303 7.00 -21.01 -4.56
N VAL A 304 8.04 -21.48 -5.24
CA VAL A 304 9.43 -21.09 -5.01
C VAL A 304 9.62 -19.59 -5.22
N ASN A 305 9.11 -19.05 -6.32
CA ASN A 305 9.17 -17.62 -6.62
C ASN A 305 8.40 -16.77 -5.60
N ILE A 306 7.23 -17.23 -5.11
CA ILE A 306 6.48 -16.56 -4.02
C ILE A 306 7.38 -16.43 -2.79
N ALA A 307 7.96 -17.56 -2.36
CA ALA A 307 8.75 -17.63 -1.14
C ALA A 307 9.99 -16.73 -1.21
N ILE A 308 10.69 -16.71 -2.35
CA ILE A 308 11.86 -15.85 -2.53
C ILE A 308 11.45 -14.38 -2.54
N ALA A 309 10.39 -14.00 -3.27
CA ALA A 309 9.89 -12.63 -3.30
C ALA A 309 9.54 -12.12 -1.89
N HIS A 310 8.82 -12.92 -1.10
CA HIS A 310 8.52 -12.60 0.31
C HIS A 310 9.77 -12.39 1.16
N SER A 311 10.81 -13.22 0.98
CA SER A 311 12.07 -13.05 1.72
C SER A 311 12.78 -11.74 1.35
N LYS A 312 12.72 -11.34 0.06
CA LYS A 312 13.36 -10.11 -0.44
C LYS A 312 12.65 -8.84 0.02
N ILE A 313 11.32 -8.88 0.13
CA ILE A 313 10.52 -7.77 0.66
C ILE A 313 11.03 -7.32 2.04
N SER A 314 11.36 -8.27 2.92
CA SER A 314 11.85 -7.93 4.25
C SER A 314 13.22 -7.23 4.17
N ASP A 315 14.15 -7.74 3.37
CA ASP A 315 15.47 -7.10 3.17
C ASP A 315 15.35 -5.70 2.56
N LEU A 316 14.44 -5.51 1.59
CA LEU A 316 14.15 -4.20 1.01
C LEU A 316 13.48 -3.24 2.02
N THR A 317 12.69 -3.77 2.95
CA THR A 317 12.12 -3.02 4.06
C THR A 317 13.20 -2.55 5.03
N ARG A 318 14.14 -3.44 5.41
CA ARG A 318 15.31 -3.08 6.21
C ARG A 318 16.15 -2.04 5.51
N PHE A 319 16.41 -2.23 4.23
CA PHE A 319 17.12 -1.24 3.40
C PHE A 319 16.44 0.13 3.44
N ALA A 320 15.12 0.20 3.23
CA ALA A 320 14.40 1.48 3.22
C ALA A 320 14.50 2.20 4.57
N ARG A 321 14.38 1.46 5.68
CA ARG A 321 14.55 1.99 7.04
C ARG A 321 15.97 2.48 7.29
N THR A 322 16.97 1.68 6.93
CA THR A 322 18.38 2.02 7.09
C THR A 322 18.78 3.22 6.22
N LEU A 323 18.30 3.31 4.98
CA LEU A 323 18.51 4.47 4.12
C LEU A 323 17.91 5.73 4.75
N GLN A 324 16.64 5.67 5.15
CA GLN A 324 15.99 6.79 5.83
C GLN A 324 16.75 7.25 7.07
N ARG A 325 17.31 6.28 7.80
CA ARG A 325 18.08 6.56 9.01
C ARG A 325 19.37 7.27 8.70
N LEU A 326 20.14 6.79 7.72
CA LEU A 326 21.37 7.45 7.26
C LEU A 326 21.08 8.89 6.80
N GLU A 327 19.98 9.11 6.06
CA GLU A 327 19.54 10.45 5.61
C GLU A 327 19.20 11.39 6.79
N GLN A 328 18.47 10.91 7.80
CA GLN A 328 18.13 11.71 8.99
C GLN A 328 19.35 12.08 9.82
N LEU A 329 20.28 11.13 9.89
CA LEU A 329 21.52 11.24 10.62
C LEU A 329 22.44 12.30 9.99
N GLU A 330 22.41 12.52 8.67
CA GLU A 330 23.03 13.68 8.00
C GLU A 330 22.34 15.03 8.28
N GLY A 331 21.30 15.05 9.13
CA GLY A 331 20.47 16.23 9.39
C GLY A 331 19.55 16.56 8.21
N ASN A 332 19.31 15.60 7.31
CA ASN A 332 18.71 15.84 6.01
C ASN A 332 17.59 14.84 5.69
N ALA A 333 16.47 14.92 6.42
CA ALA A 333 15.26 14.16 6.11
C ALA A 333 14.50 14.64 4.84
N ARG A 334 15.19 15.33 3.91
CA ARG A 334 14.61 15.94 2.70
C ARG A 334 13.72 15.00 1.92
N ARG A 335 14.09 13.72 1.82
CA ARG A 335 13.33 12.73 1.06
C ARG A 335 11.97 12.45 1.69
N LEU A 336 11.92 12.28 3.02
CA LEU A 336 10.68 12.11 3.77
C LEU A 336 9.80 13.36 3.74
N ASP A 337 10.41 14.54 3.88
CA ASP A 337 9.67 15.81 3.82
C ASP A 337 9.09 16.06 2.42
N SER A 338 9.87 15.77 1.37
CA SER A 338 9.41 15.87 -0.02
C SER A 338 8.26 14.89 -0.28
N TRP A 339 8.34 13.66 0.23
CA TRP A 339 7.27 12.68 0.13
C TRP A 339 6.00 13.13 0.85
N ARG A 340 6.13 13.65 2.08
CA ARG A 340 4.99 14.19 2.84
C ARG A 340 4.33 15.35 2.11
N TRP A 341 5.13 16.25 1.53
CA TRP A 341 4.62 17.34 0.70
C TRP A 341 3.92 16.83 -0.55
N PHE A 342 4.50 15.87 -1.25
CA PHE A 342 3.90 15.26 -2.44
C PHE A 342 2.53 14.62 -2.15
N ILE A 343 2.42 13.86 -1.06
CA ILE A 343 1.15 13.26 -0.64
C ILE A 343 0.13 14.33 -0.22
N HIS A 344 0.60 15.40 0.45
CA HIS A 344 -0.26 16.50 0.83
C HIS A 344 -0.82 17.23 -0.39
N GLU A 345 0.01 17.53 -1.38
CA GLU A 345 -0.42 18.16 -2.62
C GLU A 345 -1.45 17.27 -3.33
N LEU A 346 -1.25 15.96 -3.31
CA LEU A 346 -2.09 14.94 -3.94
C LEU A 346 -3.31 14.47 -3.13
N GLN A 347 -3.73 15.26 -2.14
CA GLN A 347 -4.95 14.97 -1.38
C GLN A 347 -6.18 14.91 -2.29
N GLY A 348 -7.06 13.95 -2.01
CA GLY A 348 -8.29 13.73 -2.78
C GLY A 348 -8.16 12.84 -4.02
N VAL A 349 -6.93 12.50 -4.46
CA VAL A 349 -6.71 11.60 -5.63
C VAL A 349 -7.31 10.20 -5.43
N HIS A 350 -7.63 9.79 -4.20
CA HIS A 350 -8.26 8.51 -3.86
C HIS A 350 -9.80 8.57 -3.79
N GLN A 351 -10.42 9.75 -3.89
CA GLN A 351 -11.84 9.97 -3.61
C GLN A 351 -12.71 9.86 -4.88
N TRP A 352 -12.87 8.64 -5.42
CA TRP A 352 -13.71 8.42 -6.60
C TRP A 352 -14.84 7.44 -6.33
N ARG A 353 -16.05 7.75 -6.82
CA ARG A 353 -17.22 6.86 -6.79
C ARG A 353 -17.28 5.88 -7.97
N GLU A 354 -16.25 5.88 -8.80
CA GLU A 354 -16.14 4.98 -9.95
C GLU A 354 -15.80 3.56 -9.48
N SER A 355 -16.59 2.57 -9.88
CA SER A 355 -16.39 1.18 -9.46
C SER A 355 -15.42 0.42 -10.38
N ARG A 356 -15.12 0.93 -11.58
CA ARG A 356 -14.22 0.26 -12.53
C ARG A 356 -12.75 0.60 -12.22
N PRO A 357 -11.88 -0.38 -11.92
CA PRO A 357 -10.52 -0.11 -11.47
C PRO A 357 -9.66 0.62 -12.50
N TRP A 358 -9.79 0.26 -13.78
CA TRP A 358 -9.05 0.93 -14.86
C TRP A 358 -9.43 2.41 -15.00
N ARG A 359 -10.70 2.76 -14.77
CA ARG A 359 -11.17 4.15 -14.84
C ARG A 359 -10.74 4.94 -13.60
N GLN A 360 -10.67 4.29 -12.44
CA GLN A 360 -10.04 4.90 -11.25
C GLN A 360 -8.58 5.29 -11.57
N GLY A 361 -7.82 4.39 -12.22
CA GLY A 361 -6.43 4.66 -12.60
C GLY A 361 -6.30 5.82 -13.59
N GLU A 362 -7.17 5.89 -14.60
CA GLU A 362 -7.23 7.03 -15.53
C GLU A 362 -7.53 8.35 -14.84
N LEU A 363 -8.58 8.40 -14.01
CA LEU A 363 -8.98 9.62 -13.30
C LEU A 363 -7.89 10.08 -12.33
N ALA A 364 -7.25 9.15 -11.62
CA ALA A 364 -6.13 9.46 -10.76
C ALA A 364 -4.93 10.01 -11.55
N ALA A 365 -4.60 9.44 -12.70
CA ALA A 365 -3.54 9.96 -13.56
C ALA A 365 -3.81 11.38 -14.05
N ILE A 366 -5.05 11.67 -14.45
CA ILE A 366 -5.48 13.02 -14.86
C ILE A 366 -5.32 14.00 -13.70
N GLU A 367 -5.83 13.62 -12.52
CA GLU A 367 -5.81 14.50 -11.36
C GLU A 367 -4.38 14.78 -10.86
N VAL A 368 -3.54 13.75 -10.80
CA VAL A 368 -2.11 13.92 -10.44
C VAL A 368 -1.41 14.84 -11.43
N ARG A 369 -1.61 14.65 -12.75
CA ARG A 369 -1.00 15.55 -13.75
C ARG A 369 -1.51 16.98 -13.63
N ARG A 370 -2.79 17.16 -13.32
CA ARG A 370 -3.40 18.48 -13.13
C ARG A 370 -2.81 19.20 -11.91
N GLN A 371 -2.78 18.53 -10.75
CA GLN A 371 -2.27 19.11 -9.51
C GLN A 371 -0.77 19.41 -9.58
N LEU A 372 0.00 18.55 -10.25
CA LEU A 372 1.45 18.76 -10.44
C LEU A 372 1.80 19.60 -11.67
N SER A 373 0.81 20.17 -12.37
CA SER A 373 1.01 20.99 -13.57
C SER A 373 1.87 20.32 -14.66
N LEU A 374 1.72 18.99 -14.84
CA LEU A 374 2.50 18.21 -15.81
C LEU A 374 2.00 18.35 -17.25
N ASN A 375 0.94 19.11 -17.51
CA ASN A 375 0.34 19.34 -18.83
C ASN A 375 0.13 18.03 -19.64
N GLY A 376 0.13 18.11 -20.97
CA GLY A 376 0.00 16.95 -21.86
C GLY A 376 1.33 16.34 -22.32
N ASP A 377 2.46 16.90 -21.89
CA ASP A 377 3.79 16.58 -22.43
C ASP A 377 4.40 15.29 -21.83
N PRO A 378 5.30 14.61 -22.55
CA PRO A 378 6.00 13.44 -22.01
C PRO A 378 6.80 13.77 -20.74
N ILE A 379 6.75 12.86 -19.76
CA ILE A 379 7.60 12.94 -18.57
C ILE A 379 9.01 12.49 -18.97
N GLN A 380 9.98 13.41 -18.91
CA GLN A 380 11.34 13.20 -19.42
C GLN A 380 12.09 12.07 -18.70
N SER A 381 11.88 11.92 -17.40
CA SER A 381 12.44 10.83 -16.61
C SER A 381 11.51 10.52 -15.43
N MET A 382 11.00 9.29 -15.40
CA MET A 382 10.20 8.80 -14.27
C MET A 382 11.05 8.61 -13.02
N ARG A 383 12.35 8.27 -13.19
CA ARG A 383 13.28 8.17 -12.07
C ARG A 383 13.50 9.53 -11.41
N SER A 384 13.82 10.56 -12.20
CA SER A 384 14.00 11.93 -11.69
C SER A 384 12.71 12.47 -11.10
N PHE A 385 11.56 12.17 -11.72
CA PHE A 385 10.25 12.54 -11.18
C PHE A 385 10.01 11.92 -9.80
N ALA A 386 10.23 10.62 -9.64
CA ALA A 386 10.07 9.93 -8.36
C ALA A 386 11.02 10.48 -7.28
N GLN A 387 12.30 10.65 -7.61
CA GLN A 387 13.33 11.18 -6.70
C GLN A 387 13.02 12.60 -6.21
N LYS A 388 12.60 13.50 -7.11
CA LYS A 388 12.18 14.86 -6.74
C LYS A 388 10.99 14.90 -5.78
N ASN A 389 10.15 13.87 -5.82
CA ASN A 389 8.97 13.73 -4.95
C ASN A 389 9.22 12.86 -3.72
N GLY A 390 10.49 12.66 -3.33
CA GLY A 390 10.83 11.97 -2.09
C GLY A 390 10.84 10.44 -2.17
N MET A 391 10.93 9.86 -3.37
CA MET A 391 11.00 8.40 -3.54
C MET A 391 12.44 7.98 -3.86
N PHE A 392 12.95 6.95 -3.22
CA PHE A 392 14.16 6.30 -3.69
C PHE A 392 13.81 5.39 -4.88
N VAL A 393 14.64 5.34 -5.91
CA VAL A 393 14.48 4.40 -7.03
C VAL A 393 15.79 3.65 -7.21
N GLY A 394 15.77 2.33 -7.06
CA GLY A 394 16.94 1.48 -7.22
C GLY A 394 16.63 0.18 -7.93
N VAL A 395 17.64 -0.67 -8.07
CA VAL A 395 17.53 -1.98 -8.73
C VAL A 395 17.79 -3.09 -7.72
N ALA A 396 16.92 -4.09 -7.68
CA ALA A 396 17.05 -5.26 -6.82
C ALA A 396 16.77 -6.56 -7.59
N SER A 397 17.35 -7.67 -7.15
CA SER A 397 17.02 -9.00 -7.68
C SER A 397 15.74 -9.50 -7.01
N LEU A 398 14.61 -9.41 -7.71
CA LEU A 398 13.27 -9.79 -7.21
C LEU A 398 12.90 -11.25 -7.52
N ALA A 399 13.91 -12.08 -7.83
CA ALA A 399 13.87 -13.54 -7.96
C ALA A 399 12.98 -14.16 -9.06
N ALA A 400 12.04 -13.43 -9.66
CA ALA A 400 11.19 -13.92 -10.74
C ALA A 400 11.10 -12.94 -11.91
N ASP A 401 11.09 -13.46 -13.14
CA ASP A 401 10.77 -12.65 -14.34
C ASP A 401 9.36 -12.05 -14.29
N ALA A 402 8.48 -12.62 -13.46
CA ALA A 402 7.10 -12.20 -13.27
C ALA A 402 6.95 -10.89 -12.47
N ILE A 403 7.95 -10.48 -11.68
CA ILE A 403 7.90 -9.23 -10.92
C ILE A 403 8.72 -8.19 -11.66
N ASP A 404 8.07 -7.14 -12.15
CA ASP A 404 8.74 -6.03 -12.82
C ASP A 404 9.40 -5.06 -11.82
N ALA A 405 8.69 -4.76 -10.74
CA ALA A 405 9.12 -3.85 -9.69
C ALA A 405 8.40 -4.15 -8.37
N ALA A 406 8.86 -3.49 -7.31
CA ALA A 406 8.18 -3.47 -6.02
C ALA A 406 8.40 -2.11 -5.35
N ALA A 407 7.33 -1.48 -4.87
CA ALA A 407 7.40 -0.39 -3.93
C ALA A 407 7.45 -0.92 -2.49
N ILE A 408 8.24 -0.26 -1.65
CA ILE A 408 8.22 -0.36 -0.20
C ILE A 408 7.84 1.01 0.34
N CYS A 409 6.74 1.07 1.06
CA CYS A 409 6.42 2.21 1.90
C CYS A 409 6.18 1.68 3.31
N THR A 410 6.99 2.14 4.25
CA THR A 410 6.82 1.83 5.67
C THR A 410 6.56 3.12 6.42
N ARG A 411 5.97 2.99 7.62
CA ARG A 411 5.62 4.16 8.43
C ARG A 411 6.88 5.00 8.72
N ASN A 412 6.80 6.31 8.52
CA ASN A 412 7.89 7.28 8.75
C ASN A 412 9.17 7.03 7.95
N VAL A 413 9.06 6.29 6.85
CA VAL A 413 10.15 6.03 5.93
C VAL A 413 9.71 6.51 4.56
N ALA A 414 10.53 7.35 3.96
CA ALA A 414 10.29 7.79 2.60
C ALA A 414 10.29 6.58 1.66
N PRO A 415 9.31 6.45 0.76
CA PRO A 415 9.08 5.25 -0.02
C PRO A 415 10.25 4.92 -0.93
N CYS A 416 10.47 3.64 -1.17
CA CYS A 416 11.48 3.14 -2.09
C CYS A 416 10.79 2.32 -3.20
N VAL A 417 11.20 2.53 -4.44
CA VAL A 417 10.78 1.75 -5.61
C VAL A 417 11.99 0.95 -6.09
N PHE A 418 11.82 -0.36 -6.20
CA PHE A 418 12.86 -1.27 -6.64
C PHE A 418 12.46 -1.91 -7.96
N LEU A 419 13.24 -1.66 -9.00
CA LEU A 419 13.10 -2.32 -10.29
C LEU A 419 13.81 -3.66 -10.27
N ASN A 420 13.24 -4.66 -10.93
CA ASN A 420 13.88 -5.97 -11.02
C ASN A 420 15.11 -5.92 -11.94
N ASP A 421 16.21 -6.53 -11.50
CA ASP A 421 17.47 -6.62 -12.25
C ASP A 421 17.37 -7.60 -13.43
N ARG A 422 16.68 -7.19 -14.50
CA ARG A 422 16.54 -8.02 -15.70
C ARG A 422 17.82 -8.04 -16.53
N LYS A 423 18.17 -9.22 -17.07
CA LYS A 423 19.37 -9.42 -17.90
C LYS A 423 19.20 -9.03 -19.38
N SER A 424 17.98 -8.82 -19.93
CA SER A 424 17.79 -8.46 -21.35
C SER A 424 16.39 -7.88 -21.68
N GLY A 425 16.31 -6.88 -22.57
CA GLY A 425 15.05 -6.26 -23.08
C GLY A 425 15.10 -4.73 -23.22
N PRO A 426 14.01 -4.06 -23.68
CA PRO A 426 13.89 -2.60 -23.71
C PRO A 426 13.68 -2.05 -22.29
N LYS A 427 14.70 -2.20 -21.43
CA LYS A 427 14.70 -1.90 -19.99
C LYS A 427 14.08 -0.51 -19.74
N ARG A 428 14.48 0.49 -20.52
CA ARG A 428 14.07 1.90 -20.43
C ARG A 428 12.57 2.12 -20.30
N MET A 429 11.82 1.54 -21.22
CA MET A 429 10.37 1.73 -21.35
C MET A 429 9.60 0.91 -20.31
N LEU A 430 10.16 -0.25 -19.93
CA LEU A 430 9.61 -1.07 -18.85
C LEU A 430 9.84 -0.38 -17.50
N SER A 431 11.06 0.06 -17.20
CA SER A 431 11.43 0.79 -15.99
C SER A 431 10.51 1.97 -15.71
N ARG A 432 10.26 2.85 -16.69
CA ARG A 432 9.37 4.00 -16.48
C ARG A 432 7.91 3.62 -16.27
N PHE A 433 7.43 2.60 -16.97
CA PHE A 433 6.08 2.09 -16.76
C PHE A 433 5.95 1.49 -15.36
N SER A 434 6.93 0.69 -14.94
CA SER A 434 7.00 0.12 -13.60
C SER A 434 7.06 1.20 -12.52
N ILE A 435 7.90 2.23 -12.66
CA ILE A 435 7.92 3.35 -11.69
C ILE A 435 6.56 4.03 -11.61
N ALA A 436 5.91 4.32 -12.75
CA ALA A 436 4.59 4.94 -12.74
C ALA A 436 3.51 4.03 -12.11
N HIS A 437 3.61 2.73 -12.35
CA HIS A 437 2.75 1.70 -11.77
C HIS A 437 2.92 1.65 -10.24
N GLU A 438 4.16 1.60 -9.75
CA GLU A 438 4.48 1.64 -8.33
C GLU A 438 3.99 2.93 -7.65
N ILE A 439 4.10 4.08 -8.32
CA ILE A 439 3.55 5.35 -7.84
C ILE A 439 2.03 5.27 -7.65
N CYS A 440 1.30 4.61 -8.55
CA CYS A 440 -0.14 4.43 -8.39
C CYS A 440 -0.46 3.73 -7.07
N HIS A 441 0.21 2.63 -6.78
CA HIS A 441 -0.02 1.90 -5.53
C HIS A 441 0.36 2.74 -4.31
N LEU A 442 1.47 3.47 -4.37
CA LEU A 442 1.88 4.40 -3.31
C LEU A 442 0.85 5.53 -3.10
N LEU A 443 0.05 5.90 -4.11
CA LEU A 443 -0.97 6.95 -3.98
C LEU A 443 -2.34 6.41 -3.59
N MET A 444 -2.75 5.29 -4.19
CA MET A 444 -4.14 4.81 -4.17
C MET A 444 -4.36 3.61 -3.26
N ASP A 445 -3.31 2.82 -3.04
CA ASP A 445 -3.44 1.50 -2.42
C ASP A 445 -2.92 1.46 -0.99
N ARG A 446 -2.57 2.63 -0.44
CA ARG A 446 -2.25 2.84 0.98
C ARG A 446 -3.49 2.60 1.85
N ARG A 447 -3.69 1.36 2.29
CA ARG A 447 -4.74 0.95 3.25
C ARG A 447 -4.22 0.08 4.38
N HIS A 448 -3.75 0.64 5.49
CA HIS A 448 -3.12 -0.11 6.60
C HIS A 448 -3.65 -1.56 6.76
N ARG A 449 -2.90 -2.53 6.25
CA ARG A 449 -2.96 -3.90 6.77
C ARG A 449 -2.03 -3.93 7.98
N HIS A 450 -2.30 -4.81 8.94
CA HIS A 450 -1.57 -4.96 10.21
C HIS A 450 -0.05 -5.23 10.10
N SER A 451 0.57 -5.06 8.92
CA SER A 451 2.01 -5.17 8.65
C SER A 451 2.59 -3.83 8.21
N ASP A 452 3.71 -3.45 8.79
CA ASP A 452 4.42 -2.17 8.60
C ASP A 452 4.98 -1.90 7.18
N SER A 453 4.55 -2.62 6.13
CA SER A 453 5.01 -2.43 4.75
C SER A 453 3.91 -2.52 3.71
N TRP A 454 3.87 -1.51 2.85
CA TRP A 454 3.19 -1.51 1.55
C TRP A 454 4.07 -2.26 0.56
N ILE A 455 3.55 -3.32 -0.03
CA ILE A 455 4.19 -3.98 -1.17
C ILE A 455 3.16 -4.06 -2.28
N CYS A 456 3.52 -3.53 -3.43
CA CYS A 456 2.79 -3.75 -4.67
C CYS A 456 3.06 -5.19 -5.09
N ARG A 457 2.06 -6.04 -4.94
CA ARG A 457 2.17 -7.47 -5.21
C ARG A 457 1.40 -7.79 -6.48
N THR A 458 2.12 -7.85 -7.59
CA THR A 458 1.71 -8.70 -8.71
C THR A 458 1.85 -10.17 -8.26
N ASP A 459 0.73 -10.83 -7.98
CA ASP A 459 0.51 -12.30 -7.93
C ASP A 459 0.78 -13.12 -6.66
N PHE A 460 1.09 -12.50 -5.51
CA PHE A 460 1.48 -13.27 -4.31
C PHE A 460 0.53 -13.09 -3.11
N VAL A 461 -0.36 -14.08 -2.93
CA VAL A 461 -1.12 -14.55 -1.74
C VAL A 461 -2.64 -14.58 -1.93
N ASP A 462 -3.18 -15.81 -1.86
CA ASP A 462 -4.59 -16.15 -1.69
C ASP A 462 -5.17 -15.53 -0.41
N THR A 463 -6.21 -14.72 -0.61
CA THR A 463 -7.48 -14.75 0.15
C THR A 463 -8.57 -13.99 -0.62
N ASP A 464 -8.22 -13.01 -1.45
CA ASP A 464 -9.16 -12.33 -2.35
C ASP A 464 -8.48 -11.93 -3.68
N ARG A 465 -8.54 -12.85 -4.66
CA ARG A 465 -7.94 -12.67 -5.99
C ARG A 465 -8.57 -11.51 -6.76
N THR A 466 -9.80 -11.14 -6.41
CA THR A 466 -10.55 -10.08 -7.07
C THR A 466 -9.98 -8.72 -6.70
N LEU A 467 -9.80 -8.45 -5.40
CA LEU A 467 -9.20 -7.18 -4.94
C LEU A 467 -7.79 -6.95 -5.49
N MET A 468 -6.94 -7.99 -5.52
CA MET A 468 -5.61 -7.87 -6.12
C MET A 468 -5.69 -7.56 -7.62
N TYR A 469 -6.57 -8.24 -8.35
CA TYR A 469 -6.78 -7.98 -9.77
C TYR A 469 -7.24 -6.53 -10.02
N GLU A 470 -8.12 -5.99 -9.18
CA GLU A 470 -8.58 -4.60 -9.28
C GLU A 470 -7.45 -3.59 -9.04
N MET A 471 -6.63 -3.80 -8.00
CA MET A 471 -5.46 -2.96 -7.69
C MET A 471 -4.47 -2.92 -8.86
N GLU A 472 -4.10 -4.08 -9.39
CA GLU A 472 -3.18 -4.22 -10.51
C GLU A 472 -3.75 -3.62 -11.81
N SER A 473 -5.05 -3.81 -12.05
CA SER A 473 -5.75 -3.22 -13.20
C SER A 473 -5.76 -1.69 -13.13
N ARG A 474 -5.99 -1.13 -11.93
CA ARG A 474 -5.92 0.30 -11.66
C ARG A 474 -4.51 0.85 -11.86
N ALA A 475 -3.49 0.23 -11.28
CA ALA A 475 -2.10 0.67 -11.41
C ALA A 475 -1.60 0.64 -12.86
N ASN A 476 -1.96 -0.40 -13.61
CA ASN A 476 -1.67 -0.48 -15.04
C ASN A 476 -2.33 0.63 -15.86
N ALA A 477 -3.59 0.96 -15.56
CA ALA A 477 -4.27 2.05 -16.23
C ALA A 477 -3.66 3.41 -15.85
N PHE A 478 -3.42 3.64 -14.56
CA PHE A 478 -2.74 4.84 -14.08
C PHE A 478 -1.41 5.03 -14.81
N ALA A 479 -0.53 4.02 -14.84
CA ALA A 479 0.77 4.14 -15.48
C ALA A 479 0.66 4.53 -16.97
N ALA A 480 -0.29 3.93 -17.70
CA ALA A 480 -0.51 4.22 -19.11
C ALA A 480 -1.01 5.66 -19.33
N TYR A 481 -2.05 6.10 -18.61
CA TYR A 481 -2.62 7.45 -18.74
C TYR A 481 -1.72 8.54 -18.14
N PHE A 482 -0.92 8.20 -17.13
CA PHE A 482 0.03 9.12 -16.51
C PHE A 482 1.20 9.42 -17.44
N LEU A 483 1.72 8.40 -18.15
CA LEU A 483 2.77 8.58 -19.14
C LEU A 483 2.27 9.16 -20.46
N ALA A 484 1.09 8.73 -20.92
CA ALA A 484 0.50 9.12 -22.20
C ALA A 484 -0.96 9.57 -22.00
N PRO A 485 -1.23 10.84 -21.66
CA PRO A 485 -2.60 11.31 -21.41
C PRO A 485 -3.49 11.13 -22.64
N ARG A 486 -4.76 10.74 -22.44
CA ARG A 486 -5.72 10.42 -23.51
C ARG A 486 -5.78 11.53 -24.57
N GLU A 487 -5.93 12.77 -24.11
CA GLU A 487 -6.02 13.93 -25.00
C GLU A 487 -4.73 14.16 -25.80
N SER A 488 -3.57 13.95 -25.19
CA SER A 488 -2.29 14.08 -25.89
C SER A 488 -2.10 12.98 -26.93
N VAL A 489 -2.51 11.75 -26.62
CA VAL A 489 -2.49 10.63 -27.58
C VAL A 489 -3.40 10.93 -28.77
N ARG A 490 -4.63 11.41 -28.52
CA ARG A 490 -5.58 11.81 -29.58
C ARG A 490 -5.09 13.01 -30.40
N LYS A 491 -4.34 13.94 -29.81
CA LYS A 491 -3.68 15.02 -30.57
C LYS A 491 -2.56 14.49 -31.47
N LEU A 492 -1.81 13.50 -30.99
CA LEU A 492 -0.70 12.91 -31.72
C LEU A 492 -1.15 11.99 -32.87
N VAL A 493 -2.24 11.26 -32.64
CA VAL A 493 -2.89 10.35 -33.58
C VAL A 493 -4.37 10.70 -33.56
N PRO A 494 -4.90 11.49 -34.52
CA PRO A 494 -6.29 11.99 -34.49
C PRO A 494 -7.38 10.92 -34.60
N ASP A 495 -7.10 9.84 -35.34
CA ASP A 495 -8.05 8.76 -35.62
C ASP A 495 -7.38 7.40 -35.37
N LEU A 496 -8.15 6.42 -34.89
CA LEU A 496 -7.67 5.05 -34.71
C LEU A 496 -7.60 4.32 -36.06
N PRO A 497 -6.41 3.95 -36.57
CA PRO A 497 -6.31 3.17 -37.80
C PRO A 497 -6.85 1.74 -37.59
N GLN A 498 -7.18 1.06 -38.68
CA GLN A 498 -7.63 -0.33 -38.63
C GLN A 498 -6.59 -1.20 -37.91
N LEU A 499 -7.02 -1.99 -36.91
CA LEU A 499 -6.13 -2.84 -36.13
C LEU A 499 -5.27 -3.74 -37.03
N ALA A 500 -4.00 -3.90 -36.67
CA ALA A 500 -2.98 -4.65 -37.40
C ALA A 500 -2.64 -4.14 -38.82
N SER A 501 -3.18 -3.00 -39.27
CA SER A 501 -2.72 -2.35 -40.49
C SER A 501 -1.31 -1.76 -40.34
N PRO A 502 -0.56 -1.55 -41.44
CA PRO A 502 0.70 -0.80 -41.41
C PRO A 502 0.55 0.59 -40.77
N GLU A 503 -0.57 1.26 -41.01
CA GLU A 503 -0.91 2.57 -40.44
C GLU A 503 -1.08 2.48 -38.93
N PHE A 504 -1.73 1.42 -38.42
CA PHE A 504 -1.84 1.15 -36.99
C PHE A 504 -0.46 0.95 -36.36
N ILE A 505 0.38 0.09 -36.95
CA ILE A 505 1.75 -0.14 -36.43
C ILE A 505 2.55 1.17 -36.40
N SER A 506 2.45 1.99 -37.46
CA SER A 506 3.09 3.31 -37.51
C SER A 506 2.59 4.25 -36.41
N ALA A 507 1.27 4.31 -36.18
CA ALA A 507 0.68 5.07 -35.09
C ALA A 507 1.16 4.60 -33.71
N VAL A 508 1.24 3.28 -33.51
CA VAL A 508 1.78 2.69 -32.26
C VAL A 508 3.24 3.10 -32.06
N LEU A 509 4.08 3.01 -33.09
CA LEU A 509 5.49 3.41 -33.00
C LEU A 509 5.64 4.91 -32.70
N LYS A 510 4.76 5.75 -33.27
CA LYS A 510 4.71 7.19 -32.98
C LYS A 510 4.37 7.47 -31.51
N VAL A 511 3.33 6.83 -30.97
CA VAL A 511 2.94 6.95 -29.55
C VAL A 511 4.05 6.44 -28.63
N ARG A 512 4.65 5.30 -28.95
CA ARG A 512 5.79 4.72 -28.23
C ARG A 512 6.98 5.68 -28.17
N ALA A 513 7.38 6.23 -29.32
CA ALA A 513 8.53 7.13 -29.39
C ALA A 513 8.26 8.44 -28.61
N HIS A 514 7.04 8.99 -28.72
CA HIS A 514 6.71 10.25 -28.08
C HIS A 514 6.55 10.14 -26.55
N PHE A 515 5.91 9.09 -26.03
CA PHE A 515 5.61 8.96 -24.59
C PHE A 515 6.46 7.92 -23.84
N GLY A 516 7.35 7.20 -24.54
CA GLY A 516 8.24 6.22 -23.93
C GLY A 516 7.57 4.90 -23.53
N LEU A 517 6.45 4.51 -24.13
CA LEU A 517 5.78 3.24 -23.84
C LEU A 517 6.39 2.05 -24.60
N THR A 518 6.30 0.83 -24.08
CA THR A 518 6.60 -0.36 -24.90
C THR A 518 5.63 -0.44 -26.09
N ALA A 519 6.00 -1.11 -27.17
CA ALA A 519 5.14 -1.19 -28.35
C ALA A 519 3.78 -1.87 -28.05
N ILE A 520 3.78 -2.87 -27.16
CA ILE A 520 2.54 -3.54 -26.74
C ILE A 520 1.69 -2.59 -25.90
N THR A 521 2.29 -1.92 -24.91
CA THR A 521 1.59 -0.96 -24.06
C THR A 521 1.04 0.21 -24.87
N ALA A 522 1.81 0.74 -25.82
CA ALA A 522 1.39 1.82 -26.71
C ALA A 522 0.20 1.39 -27.61
N ALA A 523 0.21 0.17 -28.13
CA ALA A 523 -0.89 -0.35 -28.94
C ALA A 523 -2.18 -0.49 -28.13
N GLU A 524 -2.11 -1.16 -26.98
CA GLU A 524 -3.26 -1.34 -26.09
C GLU A 524 -3.78 0.01 -25.59
N HIS A 525 -2.88 0.94 -25.25
CA HIS A 525 -3.25 2.27 -24.81
C HIS A 525 -3.88 3.11 -25.91
N LEU A 526 -3.37 3.04 -27.13
CA LEU A 526 -3.94 3.73 -28.29
C LEU A 526 -5.39 3.27 -28.52
N ILE A 527 -5.64 1.96 -28.48
CA ILE A 527 -7.01 1.41 -28.57
C ILE A 527 -7.90 1.98 -27.47
N ASN A 528 -7.45 1.92 -26.21
CA ASN A 528 -8.22 2.42 -25.06
C ASN A 528 -8.52 3.93 -25.16
N CYS A 529 -7.60 4.71 -25.73
CA CYS A 529 -7.81 6.14 -25.94
C CYS A 529 -8.95 6.42 -26.91
N PHE A 530 -9.32 5.50 -27.81
CA PHE A 530 -10.36 5.69 -28.83
C PHE A 530 -11.66 4.95 -28.55
N GLN A 531 -11.73 4.11 -27.52
CA GLN A 531 -12.98 3.51 -27.08
C GLN A 531 -13.87 4.52 -26.34
N GLU A 532 -15.17 4.50 -26.65
CA GLU A 532 -16.17 5.42 -26.07
C GLU A 532 -16.50 5.11 -24.60
N GLU A 533 -16.77 6.16 -23.85
CA GLU A 533 -17.20 6.08 -22.46
C GLU A 533 -18.64 5.51 -22.37
N GLY A 534 -18.79 4.27 -21.91
CA GLY A 534 -20.09 3.69 -21.57
C GLY A 534 -20.49 2.43 -22.36
N ALA A 535 -19.71 2.02 -23.36
CA ALA A 535 -19.93 0.75 -24.04
C ALA A 535 -19.50 -0.41 -23.13
N GLY A 536 -20.32 -0.83 -22.15
CA GLY A 536 -20.39 -2.12 -21.43
C GLY A 536 -19.16 -3.03 -21.19
N HIS A 537 -17.93 -2.60 -21.43
CA HIS A 537 -16.75 -3.46 -21.51
C HIS A 537 -16.05 -3.55 -20.15
N THR A 538 -15.67 -4.78 -19.83
CA THR A 538 -15.14 -5.21 -18.52
C THR A 538 -13.63 -5.04 -18.37
N GLY A 539 -12.93 -4.46 -19.35
CA GLY A 539 -11.49 -4.20 -19.21
C GLY A 539 -10.75 -3.94 -20.52
N ARG A 540 -9.45 -3.68 -20.37
CA ARG A 540 -8.43 -3.42 -21.40
C ARG A 540 -8.53 -4.41 -22.55
N GLU A 541 -8.75 -3.95 -23.79
CA GLU A 541 -8.60 -4.82 -24.95
C GLU A 541 -7.13 -5.26 -25.04
N LYS A 542 -6.92 -6.58 -25.00
CA LYS A 542 -5.59 -7.17 -25.17
C LYS A 542 -5.36 -7.41 -26.65
N THR A 543 -4.25 -6.90 -27.16
CA THR A 543 -3.80 -7.19 -28.53
C THR A 543 -3.58 -8.70 -28.72
N SER A 544 -3.89 -9.22 -29.91
CA SER A 544 -3.69 -10.63 -30.22
C SER A 544 -2.21 -11.03 -30.14
N PRO A 545 -1.88 -12.30 -29.83
CA PRO A 545 -0.50 -12.76 -29.81
C PRO A 545 0.27 -12.50 -31.11
N GLN A 546 -0.42 -12.62 -32.25
CA GLN A 546 0.13 -12.34 -33.59
C GLN A 546 0.54 -10.87 -33.71
N LEU A 547 -0.37 -9.94 -33.39
CA LEU A 547 -0.11 -8.51 -33.42
C LEU A 547 1.02 -8.12 -32.45
N ARG A 548 1.06 -8.72 -31.25
CA ARG A 548 2.16 -8.49 -30.30
C ARG A 548 3.52 -8.90 -30.86
N SER A 549 3.59 -9.99 -31.62
CA SER A 549 4.81 -10.44 -32.29
C SER A 549 5.27 -9.43 -33.35
N GLU A 550 4.34 -8.97 -34.18
CA GLU A 550 4.59 -7.96 -35.22
C GLU A 550 5.07 -6.64 -34.63
N LEU A 551 4.41 -6.16 -33.57
CA LEU A 551 4.79 -4.93 -32.86
C LEU A 551 6.19 -5.03 -32.25
N ARG A 552 6.57 -6.18 -31.67
CA ARG A 552 7.93 -6.38 -31.16
C ARG A 552 8.97 -6.32 -32.28
N LYS A 553 8.70 -6.97 -33.41
CA LYS A 553 9.58 -6.94 -34.59
C LYS A 553 9.72 -5.51 -35.14
N ALA A 554 8.63 -4.77 -35.27
CA ALA A 554 8.64 -3.38 -35.72
C ALA A 554 9.41 -2.48 -34.74
N ALA A 555 9.25 -2.69 -33.44
CA ALA A 555 9.95 -1.93 -32.41
C ALA A 555 11.46 -2.23 -32.37
N SER A 556 11.89 -3.47 -32.64
CA SER A 556 13.32 -3.79 -32.75
C SER A 556 13.99 -3.13 -33.95
N GLN A 557 13.23 -2.84 -35.01
CA GLN A 557 13.70 -2.13 -36.18
C GLN A 557 13.69 -0.60 -36.00
N ASN A 558 12.99 -0.09 -34.99
CA ASN A 558 12.85 1.33 -34.67
C ASN A 558 13.18 1.56 -33.19
N PRO A 559 14.47 1.46 -32.79
CA PRO A 559 14.86 1.75 -31.41
C PRO A 559 14.55 3.21 -31.06
N VAL A 560 14.26 3.46 -29.78
CA VAL A 560 14.00 4.81 -29.25
C VAL A 560 15.16 5.10 -28.30
N GLU A 561 15.92 6.15 -28.59
CA GLU A 561 17.11 6.53 -27.83
C GLU A 561 16.76 7.48 -26.69
N GLU A 562 15.65 8.23 -26.83
CA GLU A 562 15.13 9.15 -25.84
C GLU A 562 14.89 8.48 -24.48
N PHE A 563 14.86 9.32 -23.44
CA PHE A 563 14.60 8.92 -22.07
C PHE A 563 15.64 7.95 -21.46
N SER A 564 16.91 8.09 -21.83
CA SER A 564 18.03 7.27 -21.33
C SER A 564 18.21 7.27 -19.81
N GLN A 565 17.78 8.33 -19.13
CA GLN A 565 17.94 8.51 -17.69
C GLN A 565 17.19 7.48 -16.83
N ASP A 566 16.15 6.83 -17.36
CA ASP A 566 15.43 5.79 -16.60
C ASP A 566 16.08 4.40 -16.72
N ASP A 567 17.19 4.27 -17.45
CA ASP A 567 18.01 3.04 -17.53
C ASP A 567 19.38 3.16 -16.87
N ASP A 568 19.85 4.39 -16.60
CA ASP A 568 21.21 4.63 -16.16
C ASP A 568 21.41 4.41 -14.65
N PHE A 569 21.16 3.18 -14.20
CA PHE A 569 21.50 2.73 -12.85
C PHE A 569 22.98 2.35 -12.74
N ASP A 570 23.69 2.23 -13.87
CA ASP A 570 25.13 1.93 -13.89
C ASP A 570 25.98 3.17 -13.58
N ALA A 571 25.47 4.39 -13.80
CA ALA A 571 26.07 5.62 -13.26
C ALA A 571 26.10 5.65 -11.72
N ASP A 572 25.28 4.84 -11.04
CA ASP A 572 25.28 4.69 -9.58
C ASP A 572 26.30 3.64 -9.08
N ASN A 573 27.25 3.17 -9.90
CA ASN A 573 28.22 2.13 -9.53
C ASN A 573 29.24 2.52 -8.42
N VAL A 574 28.97 3.59 -7.68
CA VAL A 574 29.74 3.97 -6.50
C VAL A 574 29.48 2.94 -5.39
N GLY A 575 30.48 2.13 -5.07
CA GLY A 575 30.44 1.15 -4.00
C GLY A 575 31.45 0.00 -4.19
N PRO A 576 31.75 -0.79 -3.16
CA PRO A 576 32.67 -1.93 -3.27
C PRO A 576 32.13 -3.02 -4.20
N THR A 577 33.01 -3.72 -4.92
CA THR A 577 32.69 -4.69 -5.98
C THR A 577 31.70 -5.80 -5.56
N GLY A 578 31.72 -6.22 -4.28
CA GLY A 578 30.81 -7.21 -3.71
C GLY A 578 29.41 -6.70 -3.34
N THR A 579 29.18 -5.39 -3.37
CA THR A 579 27.93 -4.76 -2.93
C THR A 579 26.80 -5.05 -3.90
N SER A 580 25.63 -5.43 -3.38
CA SER A 580 24.41 -5.60 -4.18
C SER A 580 23.99 -4.27 -4.84
N ARG A 581 23.42 -4.31 -6.05
CA ARG A 581 23.10 -3.07 -6.81
C ARG A 581 22.22 -2.08 -6.03
N VAL A 582 21.32 -2.58 -5.18
CA VAL A 582 20.45 -1.75 -4.35
C VAL A 582 21.20 -0.92 -3.30
N ARG A 583 22.36 -1.41 -2.82
CA ARG A 583 23.20 -0.77 -1.79
C ARG A 583 24.34 0.08 -2.37
N ARG A 584 24.42 0.22 -3.69
CA ARG A 584 25.38 1.12 -4.35
C ARG A 584 24.86 2.57 -4.41
N GLY A 585 25.63 3.46 -5.01
CA GLY A 585 25.24 4.83 -5.29
C GLY A 585 25.10 5.63 -4.00
N HIS A 586 23.94 6.28 -3.84
CA HIS A 586 23.67 7.15 -2.70
C HIS A 586 23.79 6.41 -1.36
N PHE A 587 23.32 5.17 -1.27
CA PHE A 587 23.42 4.40 -0.02
C PHE A 587 24.88 4.16 0.38
N ALA A 588 25.71 3.69 -0.56
CA ALA A 588 27.14 3.47 -0.32
C ALA A 588 27.88 4.77 0.04
N TYR A 589 27.52 5.87 -0.62
CA TYR A 589 28.04 7.19 -0.29
C TYR A 589 27.75 7.57 1.17
N LEU A 590 26.49 7.44 1.61
CA LEU A 590 26.10 7.73 3.00
C LEU A 590 26.87 6.85 3.98
N VAL A 591 26.96 5.54 3.73
CA VAL A 591 27.71 4.62 4.60
C VAL A 591 29.18 5.03 4.71
N ARG A 592 29.81 5.41 3.60
CA ARG A 592 31.20 5.88 3.57
C ARG A 592 31.37 7.17 4.36
N ASP A 593 30.55 8.17 4.10
CA ASP A 593 30.66 9.48 4.76
C ASP A 593 30.51 9.34 6.28
N TRP A 594 29.62 8.46 6.72
CA TRP A 594 29.41 8.12 8.12
C TRP A 594 30.59 7.39 8.76
N ASN A 595 31.17 6.44 8.05
CA ASN A 595 32.35 5.73 8.50
C ASN A 595 33.57 6.67 8.58
N ASN A 596 33.76 7.55 7.59
CA ASN A 596 34.81 8.57 7.59
C ASN A 596 34.64 9.60 8.72
N ALA A 597 33.40 9.92 9.10
CA ALA A 597 33.09 10.79 10.24
C ALA A 597 33.28 10.11 11.61
N GLY A 598 33.63 8.81 11.65
CA GLY A 598 33.78 8.03 12.88
C GLY A 598 32.45 7.69 13.57
N MET A 599 31.32 7.90 12.88
CA MET A 599 29.96 7.65 13.41
C MET A 599 29.49 6.21 13.19
N LEU A 600 30.22 5.45 12.36
CA LEU A 600 29.94 4.05 12.04
C LEU A 600 31.26 3.28 12.05
N ALA A 601 31.35 2.16 12.77
CA ALA A 601 32.56 1.36 12.76
C ALA A 601 32.77 0.69 11.40
N THR A 602 34.02 0.47 10.99
CA THR A 602 34.34 -0.10 9.66
C THR A 602 33.68 -1.46 9.43
N HIS A 603 33.60 -2.30 10.47
CA HIS A 603 32.91 -3.58 10.38
C HIS A 603 31.39 -3.43 10.17
N GLU A 604 30.76 -2.45 10.82
CA GLU A 604 29.33 -2.15 10.63
C GLU A 604 29.06 -1.62 9.22
N ALA A 605 29.92 -0.74 8.72
CA ALA A 605 29.87 -0.24 7.34
C ALA A 605 29.97 -1.38 6.31
N ALA A 606 30.89 -2.32 6.52
CA ALA A 606 31.04 -3.49 5.68
C ALA A 606 29.78 -4.37 5.71
N VAL A 607 29.22 -4.62 6.90
CA VAL A 607 27.95 -5.35 7.08
C VAL A 607 26.79 -4.65 6.37
N LEU A 608 26.65 -3.32 6.50
CA LEU A 608 25.59 -2.56 5.83
C LEU A 608 25.68 -2.62 4.32
N LEU A 609 26.88 -2.75 3.75
CA LEU A 609 27.10 -2.90 2.31
C LEU A 609 27.05 -4.36 1.87
N GLY A 610 27.05 -5.31 2.81
CA GLY A 610 27.07 -6.74 2.52
C GLY A 610 28.41 -7.20 1.92
N VAL A 611 29.51 -6.59 2.34
CA VAL A 611 30.88 -6.88 1.86
C VAL A 611 31.80 -7.22 3.02
N GLN A 612 32.98 -7.76 2.70
CA GLN A 612 34.04 -7.96 3.69
C GLN A 612 34.75 -6.64 4.00
N VAL A 613 35.34 -6.53 5.19
CA VAL A 613 36.08 -5.31 5.62
C VAL A 613 37.20 -4.95 4.65
N GLY A 614 37.97 -5.94 4.16
CA GLY A 614 39.04 -5.68 3.19
C GLY A 614 38.52 -5.11 1.85
N GLU A 615 37.36 -5.58 1.36
CA GLU A 615 36.75 -5.05 0.13
C GLU A 615 36.30 -3.58 0.30
N LEU A 616 35.86 -3.22 1.52
CA LEU A 616 35.50 -1.85 1.86
C LEU A 616 36.74 -0.94 1.90
N GLU A 617 37.81 -1.39 2.54
CA GLU A 617 39.08 -0.66 2.64
C GLU A 617 39.71 -0.41 1.26
N ASP A 618 39.69 -1.42 0.38
CA ASP A 618 40.14 -1.30 -1.01
C ASP A 618 39.32 -0.25 -1.79
N TRP A 619 38.00 -0.22 -1.56
CA TRP A 619 37.13 0.77 -2.19
C TRP A 619 37.42 2.19 -1.70
N TYR A 620 37.67 2.39 -0.40
CA TYR A 620 38.07 3.69 0.12
C TYR A 620 39.43 4.15 -0.41
N ALA A 621 40.40 3.24 -0.50
CA ALA A 621 41.73 3.54 -1.03
C ALA A 621 41.71 3.94 -2.52
N SER A 622 40.79 3.36 -3.30
CA SER A 622 40.65 3.64 -4.74
C SER A 622 39.75 4.84 -5.07
N SER A 623 38.97 5.33 -4.10
CA SER A 623 38.04 6.46 -4.27
C SER A 623 38.60 7.80 -3.77
N GLY A 624 39.86 7.84 -3.33
CA GLY A 624 40.55 9.00 -2.76
C GLY A 624 41.15 9.95 -3.78
#